data_AF-A0A7Y3A2B5-F1
#
_entry.id   AF-A0A7Y3A2B5-F1
#
_cell.length_a   1.000
_cell.length_b   1.000
_cell.length_c   1.000
_cell.angle_alpha   90.00
_cell.angle_beta   90.00
_cell.angle_gamma   90.00
#
_symmetry.space_group_name_H-M   'P 1'
#
loop_
_entity.id
_entity.type
_entity.pdbx_description
1 polymer ?
#
loop_
_entity_poly.entity_id
_entity_poly.type
_entity_poly.pdbx_seq_one_letter_code
_entity_poly.pdbx_strand_id
1 'polypeptide(L)'
;MSKVKYYYDPETLSYRKIERKKRKTLKIAGMFILASAISGILFVMIVSQYFESPKEKALKRELQNLELQYEMLNKKMDEAEVVLDDLEERDNAIYRLYFEANPIPEEQRRAGFGGVNRYKDLEGYDNSKLVIEANRRLDIILKQIVVQSKSLDEITLLAK
;
A
#
# COMPACT_ATOMS: atom_id res chain seq x y z
N MET A 1 -23.44 51.67 35.67
CA MET A 1 -22.27 52.33 36.31
C MET A 1 -21.16 51.30 36.49
N SER A 2 -19.91 51.60 36.14
CA SER A 2 -18.80 50.64 36.24
C SER A 2 -18.34 50.49 37.70
N LYS A 3 -18.24 49.24 38.19
CA LYS A 3 -17.74 48.95 39.54
C LYS A 3 -16.24 49.26 39.60
N VAL A 4 -15.87 50.37 40.21
CA VAL A 4 -14.48 50.77 40.43
C VAL A 4 -13.96 50.09 41.70
N LYS A 5 -12.81 49.39 41.60
CA LYS A 5 -12.16 48.76 42.76
C LYS A 5 -11.19 49.74 43.40
N TYR A 6 -11.23 49.86 44.72
CA TYR A 6 -10.33 50.69 45.52
C TYR A 6 -9.51 49.81 46.46
N TYR A 7 -8.30 50.24 46.82
CA TYR A 7 -7.51 49.66 47.90
C TYR A 7 -7.22 50.74 48.95
N TYR A 8 -7.14 50.34 50.22
CA TYR A 8 -6.79 51.24 51.31
C TYR A 8 -5.26 51.40 51.37
N ASP A 9 -4.79 52.64 51.36
CA ASP A 9 -3.39 52.99 51.51
C ASP A 9 -3.13 53.40 52.97
N PRO A 10 -2.50 52.55 53.79
CA PRO A 10 -2.32 52.81 55.22
C PRO A 10 -1.35 53.95 55.52
N GLU A 11 -0.51 54.37 54.56
CA GLU A 11 0.42 55.49 54.75
C GLU A 11 -0.28 56.85 54.54
N THR A 12 -1.27 56.90 53.65
CA THR A 12 -2.03 58.13 53.38
C THR A 12 -3.44 58.13 53.96
N LEU A 13 -3.80 57.06 54.69
CA LEU A 13 -5.12 56.80 55.30
C LEU A 13 -6.29 56.98 54.31
N SER A 14 -6.05 56.77 53.01
CA SER A 14 -6.99 57.10 51.93
C SER A 14 -7.25 55.92 51.00
N TYR A 15 -8.46 55.87 50.42
CA TYR A 15 -8.81 54.85 49.42
C TYR A 15 -8.36 55.28 48.03
N ARG A 16 -7.45 54.53 47.43
CA ARG A 16 -6.94 54.78 46.08
C ARG A 16 -7.58 53.85 45.06
N LYS A 17 -7.90 54.40 43.88
CA LYS A 17 -8.49 53.66 42.77
C LYS A 17 -7.46 52.69 42.18
N ILE A 18 -7.85 51.44 41.97
CA ILE A 18 -7.02 50.46 41.25
C ILE A 18 -7.12 50.76 39.76
N GLU A 19 -6.09 51.40 39.21
CA GLU A 19 -6.01 51.66 37.77
C GLU A 19 -5.46 50.45 37.02
N ARG A 20 -6.27 49.89 36.13
CA ARG A 20 -5.82 48.84 35.21
C ARG A 20 -5.03 49.47 34.08
N LYS A 21 -3.71 49.29 34.08
CA LYS A 21 -2.86 49.69 32.94
C LYS A 21 -3.18 48.83 31.71
N LYS A 22 -3.68 49.46 30.62
CA LYS A 22 -4.05 48.78 29.36
C LYS A 22 -2.92 47.87 28.83
N ARG A 23 -1.66 48.31 28.94
CA ARG A 23 -0.46 47.54 28.55
C ARG A 23 -0.30 46.22 29.34
N LYS A 24 -0.60 46.23 30.65
CA LYS A 24 -0.50 45.02 31.49
C LYS A 24 -1.57 44.01 31.09
N THR A 25 -2.79 44.47 30.83
CA THR A 25 -3.89 43.63 30.36
C THR A 25 -3.58 43.02 28.98
N LEU A 26 -3.04 43.79 28.04
CA LEU A 26 -2.63 43.30 26.72
C LEU A 26 -1.53 42.25 26.79
N LYS A 27 -0.52 42.45 27.66
CA LYS A 27 0.56 41.46 27.86
C LYS A 27 0.02 40.13 28.39
N ILE A 28 -0.89 40.18 29.37
CA ILE A 28 -1.50 38.97 29.95
C ILE A 28 -2.39 38.27 28.91
N ALA A 29 -3.19 39.02 28.14
CA ALA A 29 -4.00 38.47 27.06
C ALA A 29 -3.15 37.80 25.98
N GLY A 30 -2.04 38.43 25.56
CA GLY A 30 -1.10 37.85 24.60
C GLY A 30 -0.44 36.57 25.11
N MET A 31 -0.04 36.55 26.39
CA MET A 31 0.52 35.36 27.03
C MET A 31 -0.49 34.21 27.12
N PHE A 32 -1.76 34.51 27.41
CA PHE A 32 -2.83 33.52 27.43
C PHE A 32 -3.09 32.91 26.05
N ILE A 33 -3.14 33.74 25.00
CA ILE A 33 -3.30 33.25 23.62
C ILE A 33 -2.11 32.35 23.24
N LEU A 34 -0.89 32.76 23.56
CA LEU A 34 0.32 31.97 23.27
C LEU A 34 0.29 30.61 23.99
N ALA A 35 -0.04 30.60 25.28
CA ALA A 35 -0.16 29.37 26.06
C ALA A 35 -1.27 28.45 25.52
N SER A 36 -2.40 29.03 25.09
CA SER A 36 -3.51 28.28 24.49
C SER A 36 -3.12 27.67 23.14
N ALA A 37 -2.40 28.42 22.30
CA ALA A 37 -1.89 27.91 21.03
C ALA A 37 -0.90 26.75 21.22
N ILE A 38 0.05 26.90 22.15
CA ILE A 38 1.03 25.84 22.48
C ILE A 38 0.29 24.61 23.02
N SER A 39 -0.67 24.79 23.93
CA SER A 39 -1.46 23.69 24.47
C SER A 39 -2.28 22.99 23.38
N GLY A 40 -2.83 23.74 22.42
CA GLY A 40 -3.57 23.17 21.28
C GLY A 40 -2.67 22.33 20.38
N ILE A 41 -1.47 22.81 20.06
CA ILE A 41 -0.48 22.06 19.26
C ILE A 41 -0.08 20.77 19.98
N LEU A 42 0.24 20.85 21.29
CA LEU A 42 0.58 19.67 22.09
C LEU A 42 -0.57 18.66 22.14
N PHE A 43 -1.81 19.15 22.30
CA PHE A 43 -2.99 18.28 22.31
C PHE A 43 -3.15 17.54 20.98
N VAL A 44 -3.02 18.23 19.84
CA VAL A 44 -3.10 17.60 18.51
C VAL A 44 -1.97 16.58 18.31
N MET A 45 -0.74 16.89 18.71
CA MET A 45 0.39 15.96 18.62
C MET A 45 0.12 14.68 19.43
N ILE A 46 -0.30 14.81 20.68
CA ILE A 46 -0.60 13.66 21.55
C ILE A 46 -1.74 12.83 20.93
N VAL A 47 -2.86 13.46 20.58
CA VAL A 47 -4.01 12.73 20.01
C VAL A 47 -3.64 12.02 18.71
N SER A 48 -2.86 12.65 17.84
CA SER A 48 -2.42 12.04 16.57
C SER A 48 -1.52 10.81 16.74
N GLN A 49 -0.82 10.67 17.87
CA GLN A 49 -0.01 9.47 18.15
C GLN A 49 -0.85 8.29 18.65
N TYR A 50 -1.95 8.57 19.37
CA TYR A 50 -2.77 7.53 19.99
C TYR A 50 -4.03 7.18 19.17
N PHE A 51 -4.50 8.09 18.31
CA PHE A 51 -5.70 7.90 17.50
C PHE A 51 -5.37 8.00 16.01
N GLU A 52 -5.52 6.88 15.31
CA GLU A 52 -5.45 6.85 13.85
C GLU A 52 -6.51 7.80 13.26
N SER A 53 -6.11 8.63 12.31
CA SER A 53 -7.03 9.45 11.58
C SER A 53 -8.00 8.57 10.77
N PRO A 54 -9.24 9.02 10.49
CA PRO A 54 -10.17 8.27 9.64
C PRO A 54 -9.58 7.88 8.27
N LYS A 55 -8.68 8.73 7.74
CA LYS A 55 -7.98 8.49 6.47
C LYS A 55 -6.96 7.37 6.59
N GLU A 56 -6.14 7.35 7.64
CA GLU A 56 -5.17 6.27 7.88
C GLU A 56 -5.87 4.94 8.09
N LYS A 57 -6.97 4.93 8.86
CA LYS A 57 -7.77 3.72 9.07
C LYS A 57 -8.39 3.20 7.78
N ALA A 58 -8.87 4.09 6.90
CA ALA A 58 -9.36 3.72 5.59
C ALA A 58 -8.24 3.12 4.71
N LEU A 59 -7.09 3.78 4.66
CA LEU A 59 -5.93 3.33 3.90
C LEU A 59 -5.44 1.95 4.38
N LYS A 60 -5.38 1.73 5.69
CA LYS A 60 -4.98 0.45 6.28
C LYS A 60 -5.93 -0.69 5.91
N ARG A 61 -7.24 -0.43 5.89
CA ARG A 61 -8.24 -1.40 5.42
C ARG A 61 -8.10 -1.70 3.94
N GLU A 62 -7.85 -0.67 3.14
CA GLU A 62 -7.63 -0.83 1.70
C GLU A 62 -6.39 -1.67 1.42
N LEU A 63 -5.29 -1.40 2.14
CA LEU A 63 -4.04 -2.18 2.06
C LEU A 63 -4.26 -3.64 2.46
N GLN A 64 -4.94 -3.92 3.57
CA GLN A 64 -5.28 -5.28 3.99
C GLN A 64 -6.14 -6.02 2.96
N ASN A 65 -7.11 -5.34 2.36
CA ASN A 65 -7.91 -5.92 1.29
C ASN A 65 -7.04 -6.22 0.05
N LEU A 66 -6.10 -5.34 -0.29
CA LEU A 66 -5.18 -5.52 -1.41
C LEU A 66 -4.24 -6.72 -1.20
N GLU A 67 -3.72 -6.90 0.01
CA GLU A 67 -2.94 -8.08 0.41
C GLU A 67 -3.76 -9.37 0.27
N LEU A 68 -5.01 -9.38 0.75
CA LEU A 68 -5.90 -10.53 0.61
C LEU A 68 -6.18 -10.86 -0.86
N GLN A 69 -6.42 -9.85 -1.70
CA GLN A 69 -6.62 -10.04 -3.14
C GLN A 69 -5.37 -10.60 -3.82
N TYR A 70 -4.19 -10.14 -3.39
CA TYR A 70 -2.91 -10.65 -3.87
C TYR A 70 -2.71 -12.13 -3.51
N GLU A 71 -3.01 -12.54 -2.27
CA GLU A 71 -2.96 -13.95 -1.86
C GLU A 71 -3.92 -14.82 -2.68
N MET A 72 -5.15 -14.36 -2.90
CA MET A 72 -6.12 -15.07 -3.74
C MET A 72 -5.67 -15.18 -5.20
N LEU A 73 -5.02 -14.14 -5.73
CA LEU A 73 -4.47 -14.16 -7.08
C LEU A 73 -3.31 -15.17 -7.20
N ASN A 74 -2.41 -15.20 -6.22
CA ASN A 74 -1.33 -16.19 -6.16
C ASN A 74 -1.88 -17.60 -6.15
N LYS A 75 -2.89 -17.88 -5.31
CA LYS A 75 -3.52 -19.20 -5.27
C LYS A 75 -4.11 -19.62 -6.62
N LYS A 76 -4.74 -18.69 -7.36
CA LYS A 76 -5.25 -18.96 -8.71
C LYS A 76 -4.13 -19.22 -9.72
N MET A 77 -3.00 -18.54 -9.58
CA MET A 77 -1.82 -18.80 -10.41
C MET A 77 -1.23 -20.19 -10.10
N ASP A 78 -1.15 -20.57 -8.83
CA ASP A 78 -0.72 -21.92 -8.43
C ASP A 78 -1.65 -22.99 -9.02
N GLU A 79 -2.97 -22.80 -8.94
CA GLU A 79 -3.96 -23.70 -9.55
C GLU A 79 -3.80 -23.79 -11.08
N ALA A 80 -3.52 -22.67 -11.75
CA ALA A 80 -3.27 -22.64 -13.19
C ALA A 80 -1.97 -23.35 -13.58
N GLU A 81 -0.91 -23.19 -12.79
CA GLU A 81 0.37 -23.90 -12.97
C GLU A 81 0.16 -25.42 -12.85
N VAL A 82 -0.58 -25.90 -11.84
CA VAL A 82 -0.88 -27.34 -11.69
C VAL A 82 -1.65 -27.89 -12.90
N VAL A 83 -2.65 -27.16 -13.39
CA VAL A 83 -3.40 -27.60 -14.57
C VAL A 83 -2.53 -27.61 -15.83
N LEU A 84 -1.65 -26.61 -15.99
CA LEU A 84 -0.73 -26.57 -17.11
C LEU A 84 0.27 -27.74 -17.07
N ASP A 85 0.83 -28.05 -15.90
CA ASP A 85 1.75 -29.16 -15.75
C ASP A 85 1.08 -30.52 -16.08
N ASP A 86 -0.17 -30.75 -15.66
CA ASP A 86 -0.94 -31.96 -16.03
C ASP A 86 -1.23 -32.01 -17.54
N LEU A 87 -1.54 -30.87 -18.18
CA LEU A 87 -1.73 -30.81 -19.64
C LEU A 87 -0.43 -31.09 -20.39
N GLU A 88 0.67 -30.52 -19.92
CA GLU A 88 2.01 -30.69 -20.46
C GLU A 88 2.49 -32.16 -20.35
N GLU A 89 2.21 -32.82 -19.22
CA GLU A 89 2.52 -34.22 -18.98
C GLU A 89 1.70 -35.13 -19.91
N ARG A 90 0.38 -34.91 -20.00
CA ARG A 90 -0.50 -35.69 -20.88
C ARG A 90 -0.13 -35.53 -22.35
N ASP A 91 0.21 -34.32 -22.77
CA ASP A 91 0.62 -34.06 -24.15
C ASP A 91 1.90 -34.80 -24.51
N ASN A 92 2.92 -34.75 -23.64
CA ASN A 92 4.17 -35.47 -23.88
C ASN A 92 4.00 -37.01 -23.78
N ALA A 93 3.27 -37.50 -22.77
CA ALA A 93 3.17 -38.92 -22.47
C ALA A 93 2.15 -39.68 -23.33
N ILE A 94 1.10 -39.01 -23.80
CA ILE A 94 0.01 -39.64 -24.56
C ILE A 94 0.03 -39.19 -26.00
N TYR A 95 -0.18 -37.89 -26.26
CA TYR A 95 -0.41 -37.41 -27.62
C TYR A 95 0.87 -37.47 -28.47
N ARG A 96 1.96 -36.85 -28.00
CA ARG A 96 3.24 -36.87 -28.72
C ARG A 96 3.80 -38.28 -28.86
N LEU A 97 3.66 -39.13 -27.84
CA LEU A 97 4.06 -40.53 -27.92
C LEU A 97 3.25 -41.29 -28.99
N TYR A 98 1.92 -41.12 -29.03
CA TYR A 98 1.06 -41.81 -29.99
C TYR A 98 1.36 -41.41 -31.45
N PHE A 99 1.68 -40.14 -31.69
CA PHE A 99 2.01 -39.62 -33.01
C PHE A 99 3.53 -39.64 -33.32
N GLU A 100 4.34 -40.30 -32.49
CA GLU A 100 5.81 -40.37 -32.62
C GLU A 100 6.50 -38.99 -32.76
N ALA A 101 5.90 -37.96 -32.15
CA ALA A 101 6.45 -36.61 -32.11
C ALA A 101 7.41 -36.44 -30.93
N ASN A 102 8.45 -35.62 -31.11
CA ASN A 102 9.42 -35.35 -30.05
C ASN A 102 8.76 -34.60 -28.88
N PRO A 103 9.02 -34.96 -27.61
CA PRO A 103 8.54 -34.22 -26.46
C PRO A 103 9.14 -32.80 -26.43
N ILE A 104 8.37 -31.83 -25.92
CA ILE A 104 8.86 -30.47 -25.76
C ILE A 104 9.64 -30.38 -24.43
N PRO A 105 10.91 -29.94 -24.45
CA PRO A 105 11.72 -29.79 -23.24
C PRO A 105 11.26 -28.57 -22.40
N GLU A 106 11.41 -28.69 -21.08
CA GLU A 106 10.98 -27.67 -20.11
C GLU A 106 11.70 -26.32 -20.34
N GLU A 107 12.95 -26.36 -20.79
CA GLU A 107 13.72 -25.16 -21.14
C GLU A 107 13.05 -24.40 -22.28
N GLN A 108 12.48 -25.10 -23.28
CA GLN A 108 11.78 -24.43 -24.38
C GLN A 108 10.45 -23.82 -23.93
N ARG A 109 9.79 -24.42 -22.93
CA ARG A 109 8.55 -23.89 -22.33
C ARG A 109 8.81 -22.64 -21.50
N ARG A 110 9.92 -22.61 -20.77
CA ARG A 110 10.31 -21.49 -19.88
C ARG A 110 11.31 -20.50 -20.51
N ALA A 111 11.77 -20.75 -21.74
CA ALA A 111 12.70 -19.87 -22.43
C ALA A 111 12.09 -18.50 -22.74
N GLY A 112 12.93 -17.46 -22.63
CA GLY A 112 12.60 -16.13 -23.11
C GLY A 112 12.41 -15.05 -22.05
N PHE A 113 12.83 -15.28 -20.80
CA PHE A 113 12.81 -14.26 -19.73
C PHE A 113 14.16 -13.57 -19.47
N GLY A 114 15.20 -13.89 -20.24
CA GLY A 114 16.55 -13.32 -20.08
C GLY A 114 16.78 -12.03 -20.87
N GLY A 115 17.73 -11.21 -20.39
CA GLY A 115 18.44 -10.20 -21.19
C GLY A 115 17.91 -8.76 -21.14
N VAL A 116 16.69 -8.52 -20.67
CA VAL A 116 16.11 -7.17 -20.56
C VAL A 116 15.30 -7.06 -19.26
N ASN A 117 15.48 -5.98 -18.49
CA ASN A 117 14.60 -5.71 -17.35
C ASN A 117 13.24 -5.22 -17.84
N ARG A 118 12.33 -6.18 -18.11
CA ARG A 118 10.95 -5.92 -18.57
C ARG A 118 10.10 -5.18 -17.55
N TYR A 119 10.50 -5.19 -16.29
CA TYR A 119 9.70 -4.69 -15.17
C TYR A 119 10.24 -3.38 -14.60
N LYS A 120 11.15 -2.70 -15.31
CA LYS A 120 11.79 -1.46 -14.87
C LYS A 120 10.77 -0.37 -14.52
N ASP A 121 9.67 -0.29 -15.26
CA ASP A 121 8.61 0.71 -15.03
C ASP A 121 7.80 0.44 -13.76
N LEU A 122 7.94 -0.75 -13.17
CA LEU A 122 7.29 -1.17 -11.93
C LEU A 122 8.18 -0.95 -10.70
N GLU A 123 9.42 -0.48 -10.87
CA GLU A 123 10.36 -0.19 -9.78
C GLU A 123 10.12 1.19 -9.16
N GLY A 124 10.61 1.41 -7.93
CA GLY A 124 10.59 2.71 -7.26
C GLY A 124 9.41 2.95 -6.29
N TYR A 125 8.58 1.94 -6.03
CA TYR A 125 7.46 1.99 -5.09
C TYR A 125 7.66 0.97 -3.96
N ASP A 126 7.02 1.20 -2.81
CA ASP A 126 7.13 0.31 -1.64
C ASP A 126 6.73 -1.14 -1.97
N ASN A 127 5.71 -1.30 -2.82
CA ASN A 127 5.17 -2.60 -3.22
C ASN A 127 5.71 -3.11 -4.58
N SER A 128 6.73 -2.47 -5.14
CA SER A 128 7.30 -2.86 -6.44
C SER A 128 7.64 -4.34 -6.53
N LYS A 129 8.22 -4.92 -5.46
CA LYS A 129 8.62 -6.34 -5.45
C LYS A 129 7.43 -7.28 -5.69
N LEU A 130 6.32 -7.07 -4.96
CA LEU A 130 5.09 -7.87 -5.08
C LEU A 130 4.52 -7.81 -6.50
N VAL A 131 4.46 -6.60 -7.06
CA VAL A 131 3.90 -6.36 -8.41
C VAL A 131 4.79 -6.98 -9.48
N ILE A 132 6.11 -6.80 -9.38
CA ILE A 132 7.09 -7.38 -10.31
C ILE A 132 7.02 -8.90 -10.30
N GLU A 133 6.93 -9.51 -9.11
CA GLU A 133 6.85 -10.96 -8.95
C GLU A 133 5.57 -11.53 -9.58
N ALA A 134 4.40 -10.93 -9.30
CA ALA A 134 3.14 -11.35 -9.89
C ALA A 134 3.15 -11.25 -11.43
N ASN A 135 3.66 -10.13 -11.97
CA ASN A 135 3.77 -9.97 -13.43
C ASN A 135 4.73 -11.02 -14.03
N ARG A 136 5.86 -11.29 -13.38
CA ARG A 136 6.80 -12.31 -13.84
C ARG A 136 6.18 -13.69 -13.88
N ARG A 137 5.49 -14.11 -12.81
CA ARG A 137 4.80 -15.40 -12.75
C ARG A 137 3.73 -15.51 -13.84
N LEU A 138 2.92 -14.47 -13.99
CA LEU A 138 1.88 -14.42 -15.01
C LEU A 138 2.45 -14.52 -16.43
N ASP A 139 3.56 -13.83 -16.72
CA ASP A 139 4.19 -13.92 -18.04
C ASP A 139 4.72 -15.35 -18.32
N ILE A 140 5.26 -16.04 -17.31
CA ILE A 140 5.71 -17.44 -17.43
C ILE A 140 4.54 -18.35 -17.78
N ILE A 141 3.43 -18.24 -17.04
CA ILE A 141 2.20 -19.00 -17.30
C ILE A 141 1.68 -18.74 -18.73
N LEU A 142 1.61 -17.47 -19.15
CA LEU A 142 1.19 -17.11 -20.51
C LEU A 142 2.10 -17.72 -21.58
N LYS A 143 3.41 -17.74 -21.33
CA LYS A 143 4.37 -18.34 -22.25
C LYS A 143 4.15 -19.85 -22.37
N GLN A 144 3.95 -20.55 -21.25
CA GLN A 144 3.64 -21.99 -21.23
C GLN A 144 2.36 -22.28 -22.00
N ILE A 145 1.29 -21.49 -21.78
CA ILE A 145 0.02 -21.61 -22.52
C ILE A 145 0.25 -21.50 -24.04
N VAL A 146 1.01 -20.50 -24.49
CA VAL A 146 1.30 -20.31 -25.93
C VAL A 146 2.06 -21.50 -26.51
N VAL A 147 3.03 -22.06 -25.77
CA VAL A 147 3.78 -23.24 -26.22
C VAL A 147 2.87 -24.47 -26.26
N GLN A 148 2.06 -24.69 -25.23
CA GLN A 148 1.12 -25.80 -25.15
C GLN A 148 0.06 -25.73 -26.27
N SER A 149 -0.48 -24.55 -26.57
CA SER A 149 -1.42 -24.35 -27.67
C SER A 149 -0.82 -24.75 -29.02
N LYS A 150 0.42 -24.31 -29.30
CA LYS A 150 1.12 -24.68 -30.54
C LYS A 150 1.41 -26.18 -30.62
N SER A 151 1.70 -26.80 -29.47
CA SER A 151 1.89 -28.26 -29.38
C SER A 151 0.64 -29.01 -29.83
N LEU A 152 -0.53 -28.61 -29.30
CA LEU A 152 -1.80 -29.24 -29.64
C LEU A 152 -2.21 -28.98 -31.10
N ASP A 153 -1.87 -27.82 -31.66
CA ASP A 153 -2.06 -27.54 -33.09
C ASP A 153 -1.23 -28.50 -33.97
N GLU A 154 0.02 -28.78 -33.60
CA GLU A 154 0.89 -29.75 -34.28
C GLU A 154 0.28 -31.16 -34.23
N ILE A 155 -0.13 -31.62 -33.05
CA ILE A 155 -0.81 -32.91 -32.88
C ILE A 155 -2.08 -33.00 -33.73
N THR A 156 -2.86 -31.92 -33.79
CA THR A 156 -4.09 -31.88 -34.58
C THR A 156 -3.82 -31.99 -36.08
N LEU A 157 -2.67 -31.50 -36.56
CA LEU A 157 -2.27 -31.67 -37.95
C LEU A 157 -1.84 -33.12 -38.25
N LEU A 158 -1.18 -33.79 -37.30
CA LEU A 158 -0.79 -35.20 -37.42
C LEU A 158 -1.99 -36.16 -37.39
N ALA A 159 -3.11 -35.72 -36.82
CA ALA A 159 -4.35 -36.48 -36.74
C ALA A 159 -5.22 -36.40 -38.02
N LYS A 160 -4.84 -35.59 -39.02
CA LYS A 160 -5.55 -35.46 -40.29
C LYS A 160 -5.00 -36.39 -41.36
#